data_AF-A0A939EQ76-F1
#
_entry.id   AF-A0A939EQ76-F1
#
_cell.length_a   1.000
_cell.length_b   1.000
_cell.length_c   1.000
_cell.angle_alpha   90.00
_cell.angle_beta   90.00
_cell.angle_gamma   90.00
#
_symmetry.space_group_name_H-M   'P 1'
#
loop_
_entity.id
_entity.type
_entity.pdbx_description
1 polymer ?
#
loop_
_entity_poly.entity_id
_entity_poly.type
_entity_poly.pdbx_seq_one_letter_code
_entity_poly.pdbx_strand_id
1 'polypeptide(L)'
;MSFYSASIAPYAPWADRTGQLSILRLLVFIALLIPGVSILSDLFFGPIRPEPYEHALHEMGEWAVRFLIVSLAVTPARRIFRWNKIIGVRRMIGLAALGYGLLHLVLYMAQENFDLAKVVSEIVLRIYLTIGFVALLGLIALGATSFDKAVRKMGRRWTQLHKAAYSIAFLALLHYFLQSKADVYAPTLLTGVFVLLMLYRIAVWRKLPIDNVLTLIAVATLAACATAGLEYAWYALATNLPAERVFSANFSLAYTWRPAIWVGVGGLAVAGLKILVWATGQTIGRLKSA
;
A
#
# COMPACT_ATOMS: atom_id res chain seq x y z
N MET A 1 -19.67 -41.02 20.94
CA MET A 1 -19.56 -39.55 20.83
C MET A 1 -18.36 -39.22 19.95
N SER A 2 -18.58 -38.96 18.67
CA SER A 2 -17.52 -38.51 17.77
C SER A 2 -17.27 -37.04 18.04
N PHE A 3 -16.16 -36.72 18.71
CA PHE A 3 -15.65 -35.36 18.78
C PHE A 3 -15.22 -34.96 17.37
N TYR A 4 -16.14 -34.37 16.61
CA TYR A 4 -15.79 -33.56 15.46
C TYR A 4 -14.94 -32.40 16.00
N SER A 5 -13.62 -32.60 16.05
CA SER A 5 -12.69 -31.49 16.10
C SER A 5 -12.94 -30.69 14.83
N ALA A 6 -13.70 -29.61 14.95
CA ALA A 6 -13.82 -28.63 13.88
C ALA A 6 -12.42 -28.11 13.64
N SER A 7 -11.70 -28.71 12.68
CA SER A 7 -10.33 -28.33 12.40
C SER A 7 -10.38 -26.85 12.00
N ILE A 8 -9.71 -26.00 12.78
CA ILE A 8 -9.59 -24.57 12.47
C ILE A 8 -8.69 -24.33 11.24
N ALA A 9 -8.03 -25.39 10.75
CA ALA A 9 -7.11 -25.38 9.62
C ALA A 9 -7.65 -24.66 8.35
N PRO A 10 -8.92 -24.83 7.92
CA PRO A 10 -9.46 -24.12 6.75
C PRO A 10 -9.61 -22.61 6.95
N TYR A 11 -9.66 -22.14 8.20
CA TYR A 11 -9.79 -20.73 8.55
C TYR A 11 -8.44 -20.06 8.81
N ALA A 12 -7.35 -20.82 8.85
CA ALA A 12 -6.03 -20.30 9.09
C ALA A 12 -5.60 -19.33 7.95
N PRO A 13 -4.99 -18.17 8.26
CA PRO A 13 -4.57 -17.20 7.24
C PRO A 13 -3.64 -17.80 6.18
N TRP A 14 -2.80 -18.76 6.55
CA TRP A 14 -1.83 -19.45 5.71
C TRP A 14 -2.41 -20.65 4.94
N ALA A 15 -3.66 -21.05 5.16
CA ALA A 15 -4.28 -22.15 4.42
C ALA A 15 -4.89 -21.69 3.08
N ASP A 16 -4.91 -22.56 2.08
CA ASP A 16 -5.65 -22.35 0.84
C ASP A 16 -7.15 -22.68 1.00
N ARG A 17 -7.89 -22.73 -0.11
CA ARG A 17 -9.33 -23.00 -0.08
C ARG A 17 -9.69 -24.45 0.26
N THR A 18 -8.75 -25.38 0.12
CA THR A 18 -8.95 -26.80 0.46
C THR A 18 -8.49 -27.09 1.89
N GLY A 19 -7.98 -26.08 2.61
CA GLY A 19 -7.46 -26.20 3.97
C GLY A 19 -6.01 -26.65 4.04
N GLN A 20 -5.30 -26.71 2.92
CA GLN A 20 -3.89 -27.08 2.85
C GLN A 20 -2.97 -25.88 3.05
N LEU A 21 -1.75 -26.10 3.54
CA LEU A 21 -0.78 -25.03 3.73
C LEU A 21 -0.40 -24.39 2.39
N SER A 22 -0.58 -23.07 2.30
CA SER A 22 -0.11 -22.26 1.18
C SER A 22 1.14 -21.47 1.60
N ILE A 23 2.31 -21.90 1.10
CA ILE A 23 3.60 -21.23 1.37
C ILE A 23 3.53 -19.74 1.07
N LEU A 24 2.92 -19.35 -0.06
CA LEU A 24 2.75 -17.94 -0.43
C LEU A 24 1.98 -17.16 0.65
N ARG A 25 0.88 -17.72 1.14
CA ARG A 25 0.05 -17.05 2.16
C ARG A 25 0.77 -17.00 3.50
N LEU A 26 1.51 -18.05 3.87
CA LEU A 26 2.33 -18.07 5.07
C LEU A 26 3.42 -17.00 5.03
N LEU A 27 4.18 -16.94 3.94
CA LEU A 27 5.25 -15.94 3.78
C LEU A 27 4.70 -14.52 3.81
N VAL A 28 3.58 -14.26 3.12
CA VAL A 28 2.94 -12.94 3.19
C VAL A 28 2.45 -12.65 4.60
N PHE A 29 1.81 -13.61 5.28
CA PHE A 29 1.35 -13.42 6.65
C PHE A 29 2.49 -13.05 7.59
N ILE A 30 3.61 -13.78 7.54
CA ILE A 30 4.81 -13.48 8.33
C ILE A 30 5.33 -12.09 7.98
N ALA A 31 5.47 -11.77 6.69
CA ALA A 31 5.95 -10.47 6.24
C ALA A 31 5.09 -9.29 6.71
N LEU A 32 3.77 -9.47 6.80
CA LEU A 32 2.84 -8.46 7.31
C LEU A 32 2.97 -8.23 8.83
N LEU A 33 3.54 -9.18 9.58
CA LEU A 33 3.77 -9.04 11.02
C LEU A 33 5.12 -8.41 11.36
N ILE A 34 6.13 -8.56 10.48
CA ILE A 34 7.49 -8.05 10.70
C ILE A 34 7.51 -6.59 11.18
N PRO A 35 6.84 -5.63 10.51
CA PRO A 35 6.95 -4.24 10.95
C PRO A 35 6.29 -3.97 12.29
N GLY A 36 5.14 -4.59 12.57
CA GLY A 36 4.49 -4.50 13.87
C GLY A 36 5.36 -5.05 14.99
N VAL A 37 6.04 -6.18 14.75
CA VAL A 37 7.01 -6.75 15.70
C VAL A 37 8.21 -5.82 15.89
N SER A 38 8.73 -5.21 14.81
CA SER A 38 9.85 -4.25 14.88
C SER A 38 9.48 -2.99 15.68
N ILE A 39 8.29 -2.43 15.46
CA ILE A 39 7.82 -1.26 16.21
C ILE A 39 7.63 -1.62 17.69
N LEU A 40 7.08 -2.81 17.97
CA LEU A 40 6.91 -3.30 19.32
C LEU A 40 8.27 -3.52 20.02
N SER A 41 9.25 -4.11 19.32
CA SER A 41 10.59 -4.29 19.87
C SER A 41 11.27 -2.96 20.15
N ASP A 42 11.10 -1.96 19.29
CA ASP A 42 11.65 -0.63 19.50
C ASP A 42 11.04 0.08 20.72
N LEU A 43 9.76 -0.18 21.02
CA LEU A 43 9.10 0.36 22.21
C LEU A 43 9.62 -0.25 23.53
N PHE A 44 9.93 -1.55 23.54
CA PHE A 44 10.34 -2.25 24.76
C PHE A 44 11.86 -2.34 24.97
N PHE A 45 12.61 -2.42 23.86
CA PHE A 45 14.04 -2.72 23.86
C PHE A 45 14.87 -1.74 23.02
N GLY A 46 14.20 -0.80 22.34
CA GLY A 46 14.86 0.17 21.48
C GLY A 46 15.60 1.26 22.26
N PRO A 47 16.30 2.15 21.54
CA PRO A 47 16.97 3.28 22.17
C PRO A 47 15.95 4.17 22.89
N ILE A 48 16.36 4.78 24.00
CA ILE A 48 15.55 5.78 24.69
C ILE A 48 15.37 6.97 23.74
N ARG A 49 14.16 7.10 23.18
CA ARG A 49 13.76 8.24 22.36
C ARG A 49 13.02 9.24 23.26
N PRO A 50 13.09 10.55 22.95
CA PRO A 50 12.32 11.55 23.69
C PRO A 50 10.81 11.27 23.66
N GLU A 51 10.29 10.82 22.51
CA GLU A 51 8.86 10.58 22.28
C GLU A 51 8.66 9.22 21.59
N PRO A 52 8.76 8.09 22.33
CA PRO A 52 8.70 6.75 21.75
C PRO A 52 7.32 6.43 21.15
N TYR A 53 6.25 6.95 21.76
CA TYR A 53 4.88 6.77 21.27
C TYR A 53 4.62 7.52 19.96
N GLU A 54 5.17 8.73 19.80
CA GLU A 54 5.04 9.51 18.55
C GLU A 54 5.74 8.78 17.38
N HIS A 55 6.91 8.19 17.63
CA HIS A 55 7.61 7.42 16.61
C HIS A 55 6.80 6.17 16.19
N ALA A 56 6.31 5.40 17.16
CA ALA A 56 5.47 4.23 16.88
C ALA A 56 4.17 4.61 16.16
N LEU A 57 3.56 5.76 16.50
CA LEU A 57 2.37 6.30 15.85
C LEU A 57 2.64 6.55 14.35
N HIS A 58 3.74 7.22 14.04
CA HIS A 58 4.13 7.51 12.65
C HIS A 58 4.46 6.24 11.87
N GLU A 59 5.23 5.31 12.43
CA GLU A 59 5.56 4.04 11.79
C GLU A 59 4.30 3.20 11.50
N MET A 60 3.38 3.08 12.46
CA MET A 60 2.13 2.34 12.26
C MET A 60 1.28 2.94 11.14
N GLY A 61 1.19 4.28 11.09
CA GLY A 61 0.50 5.00 10.03
C GLY A 61 1.14 4.77 8.66
N GLU A 62 2.47 4.85 8.58
CA GLU A 62 3.21 4.61 7.34
C GLU A 62 3.02 3.17 6.84
N TRP A 63 3.13 2.16 7.71
CA TRP A 63 2.90 0.77 7.33
C TRP A 63 1.46 0.49 6.90
N ALA A 64 0.46 1.15 7.51
CA ALA A 64 -0.92 1.07 7.06
C ALA A 64 -1.06 1.55 5.59
N VAL A 65 -0.44 2.68 5.24
CA VAL A 65 -0.44 3.20 3.86
C VAL A 65 0.34 2.27 2.92
N ARG A 66 1.54 1.81 3.32
CA ARG A 66 2.34 0.85 2.53
C ARG A 66 1.53 -0.40 2.20
N PHE A 67 0.86 -1.01 3.17
CA PHE A 67 0.02 -2.18 2.92
C PHE A 67 -1.19 -1.87 2.04
N LEU A 68 -1.82 -0.69 2.20
CA LEU A 68 -2.90 -0.27 1.33
C LEU A 68 -2.43 -0.19 -0.14
N ILE A 69 -1.29 0.45 -0.40
CA ILE A 69 -0.70 0.56 -1.75
C ILE A 69 -0.29 -0.82 -2.29
N VAL A 70 0.34 -1.68 -1.48
CA VAL A 70 0.71 -3.05 -1.88
C VAL A 70 -0.56 -3.85 -2.25
N SER A 71 -1.66 -3.70 -1.51
CA SER A 71 -2.92 -4.36 -1.83
C SER A 71 -3.47 -3.95 -3.21
N LEU A 72 -3.25 -2.68 -3.61
CA LEU A 72 -3.59 -2.16 -4.93
C LEU A 72 -2.63 -2.68 -6.01
N ALA A 73 -1.37 -2.95 -5.68
CA ALA A 73 -0.37 -3.51 -6.60
C ALA A 73 -0.63 -4.98 -7.00
N VAL A 74 -1.36 -5.74 -6.18
CA VAL A 74 -1.65 -7.17 -6.45
C VAL A 74 -2.34 -7.39 -7.80
N THR A 75 -3.28 -6.51 -8.20
CA THR A 75 -4.02 -6.69 -9.46
C THR A 75 -3.18 -6.41 -10.70
N PRO A 76 -2.41 -5.31 -10.77
CA PRO A 76 -1.39 -5.12 -11.81
C PRO A 76 -0.40 -6.28 -11.89
N ALA A 77 0.20 -6.70 -10.77
CA ALA A 77 1.16 -7.81 -10.74
C ALA A 77 0.57 -9.11 -11.30
N ARG A 78 -0.65 -9.47 -10.89
CA ARG A 78 -1.38 -10.63 -11.42
C ARG A 78 -1.50 -10.61 -12.95
N ARG A 79 -1.82 -9.45 -13.52
CA ARG A 79 -2.09 -9.31 -14.96
C ARG A 79 -0.81 -9.24 -15.79
N ILE A 80 0.19 -8.47 -15.35
CA ILE A 80 1.46 -8.30 -16.05
C ILE A 80 2.23 -9.63 -16.09
N PHE A 81 2.32 -10.32 -14.96
CA PHE A 81 3.09 -11.57 -14.83
C PHE A 81 2.26 -12.84 -15.03
N ARG A 82 0.95 -12.71 -15.34
CA ARG A 82 -0.01 -13.82 -15.42
C ARG A 82 -0.04 -14.72 -14.17
N TRP A 83 0.35 -14.18 -13.02
CA TRP A 83 0.46 -14.93 -11.76
C TRP A 83 -0.86 -14.95 -10.99
N ASN A 84 -1.77 -15.85 -11.35
CA ASN A 84 -3.12 -15.87 -10.75
C ASN A 84 -3.14 -16.13 -9.24
N LYS A 85 -2.18 -16.90 -8.69
CA LYS A 85 -2.16 -17.26 -7.25
C LYS A 85 -2.04 -16.04 -6.32
N ILE A 86 -1.38 -14.96 -6.76
CA ILE A 86 -1.18 -13.74 -5.96
C ILE A 86 -2.49 -13.05 -5.54
N ILE A 87 -3.60 -13.28 -6.27
CA ILE A 87 -4.89 -12.70 -5.89
C ILE A 87 -5.38 -13.20 -4.53
N GLY A 88 -4.94 -14.40 -4.11
CA GLY A 88 -5.31 -15.01 -2.85
C GLY A 88 -4.81 -14.26 -1.62
N VAL A 89 -3.74 -13.47 -1.74
CA VAL A 89 -3.17 -12.70 -0.62
C VAL A 89 -3.68 -11.25 -0.56
N ARG A 90 -4.41 -10.78 -1.58
CA ARG A 90 -4.89 -9.38 -1.64
C ARG A 90 -5.71 -8.98 -0.42
N ARG A 91 -6.65 -9.85 -0.01
CA ARG A 91 -7.51 -9.62 1.16
C ARG A 91 -6.68 -9.56 2.45
N MET A 92 -5.69 -10.43 2.60
CA MET A 92 -4.82 -10.47 3.76
C MET A 92 -4.04 -9.16 3.91
N ILE A 93 -3.45 -8.68 2.82
CA ILE A 93 -2.71 -7.41 2.80
C ILE A 93 -3.64 -6.22 3.09
N GLY A 94 -4.84 -6.20 2.51
CA GLY A 94 -5.82 -5.14 2.78
C GLY A 94 -6.32 -5.13 4.23
N LEU A 95 -6.50 -6.31 4.84
CA LEU A 95 -6.85 -6.41 6.27
C LEU A 95 -5.68 -5.99 7.18
N ALA A 96 -4.44 -6.25 6.78
CA ALA A 96 -3.27 -5.70 7.48
C ALA A 96 -3.27 -4.16 7.43
N ALA A 97 -3.55 -3.55 6.27
CA ALA A 97 -3.69 -2.09 6.19
C ALA A 97 -4.73 -1.54 7.18
N LEU A 98 -5.89 -2.19 7.31
CA LEU A 98 -6.89 -1.84 8.33
C LEU A 98 -6.37 -2.05 9.75
N GLY A 99 -5.74 -3.19 10.04
CA GLY A 99 -5.21 -3.49 11.37
C GLY A 99 -4.19 -2.45 11.85
N TYR A 100 -3.24 -2.08 10.98
CA TYR A 100 -2.26 -1.03 11.27
C TYR A 100 -2.92 0.36 11.37
N GLY A 101 -3.93 0.65 10.56
CA GLY A 101 -4.70 1.89 10.68
C GLY A 101 -5.49 2.01 11.99
N LEU A 102 -6.04 0.90 12.50
CA LEU A 102 -6.69 0.85 13.81
C LEU A 102 -5.66 1.01 14.94
N LEU A 103 -4.51 0.34 14.85
CA LEU A 103 -3.42 0.50 15.82
C LEU A 103 -2.88 1.94 15.83
N HIS A 104 -2.79 2.59 14.66
CA HIS A 104 -2.44 4.00 14.55
C HIS A 104 -3.45 4.88 15.31
N LEU A 105 -4.76 4.66 15.16
CA LEU A 105 -5.76 5.38 15.95
C LEU A 105 -5.61 5.11 17.46
N VAL A 106 -5.36 3.85 17.86
CA VAL A 106 -5.15 3.49 19.27
C VAL A 106 -3.92 4.19 19.85
N LEU A 107 -2.81 4.27 19.11
CA LEU A 107 -1.62 5.00 19.54
C LEU A 107 -1.89 6.51 19.64
N TYR A 108 -2.68 7.08 18.73
CA TYR A 108 -3.09 8.48 18.82
C TYR A 108 -3.94 8.73 20.07
N MET A 109 -4.89 7.83 20.37
CA MET A 109 -5.67 7.90 21.61
C MET A 109 -4.77 7.77 22.85
N ALA A 110 -3.75 6.90 22.81
CA ALA A 110 -2.80 6.75 23.90
C ALA A 110 -1.96 8.02 24.12
N GLN A 111 -1.54 8.70 23.05
CA GLN A 111 -0.84 9.99 23.13
C GLN A 111 -1.70 11.08 23.79
N GLU A 112 -3.01 11.00 23.61
CA GLU A 112 -4.00 11.87 24.28
C GLU A 112 -4.48 11.32 25.64
N ASN A 113 -3.73 10.39 26.25
CA ASN A 113 -4.05 9.74 27.54
C ASN A 113 -5.45 9.08 27.56
N PHE A 114 -5.95 8.66 26.41
CA PHE A 114 -7.30 8.13 26.21
C PHE A 114 -8.43 9.10 26.60
N ASP A 115 -8.17 10.42 26.64
CA ASP A 115 -9.23 11.43 26.76
C ASP A 115 -10.03 11.50 25.46
N LEU A 116 -11.16 10.78 25.43
CA LEU A 116 -12.00 10.68 24.25
C LEU A 116 -12.59 12.03 23.80
N ALA A 117 -12.89 12.93 24.74
CA ALA A 117 -13.42 14.24 24.42
C ALA A 117 -12.36 15.07 23.70
N LYS A 118 -11.12 15.04 24.20
CA LYS A 118 -9.98 15.70 23.56
C LYS A 118 -9.68 15.10 22.18
N VAL A 119 -9.60 13.77 22.07
CA VAL A 119 -9.37 13.06 20.79
C VAL A 119 -10.41 13.47 19.74
N VAL A 120 -11.69 13.45 20.08
CA VAL A 120 -12.76 13.83 19.14
C VAL A 120 -12.66 15.31 18.78
N SER A 121 -12.42 16.18 19.76
CA SER A 121 -12.24 17.63 19.52
C SER A 121 -11.11 17.89 18.53
N GLU A 122 -9.95 17.29 18.74
CA GLU A 122 -8.78 17.44 17.87
C GLU A 122 -9.06 16.89 16.45
N ILE A 123 -9.70 15.73 16.32
CA ILE A 123 -10.07 15.15 15.01
C ILE A 123 -11.00 16.09 14.23
N VAL A 124 -11.93 16.76 14.90
CA VAL A 124 -12.87 17.69 14.25
C VAL A 124 -12.21 19.02 13.92
N LEU A 125 -11.36 19.54 14.82
CA LEU A 125 -10.75 20.87 14.66
C LEU A 125 -9.56 20.87 13.69
N ARG A 126 -8.90 19.73 13.48
CA ARG A 126 -7.75 19.62 12.57
C ARG A 126 -8.10 18.85 11.31
N ILE A 127 -8.12 19.57 10.18
CA ILE A 127 -8.55 19.01 8.88
C ILE A 127 -7.79 17.75 8.46
N TYR A 128 -6.48 17.68 8.72
CA TYR A 128 -5.68 16.50 8.38
C TYR A 128 -6.10 15.27 9.20
N LEU A 129 -6.45 15.43 10.48
CA LEU A 129 -6.98 14.35 11.32
C LEU A 129 -8.35 13.91 10.82
N THR A 130 -9.22 14.85 10.44
CA THR A 130 -10.52 14.52 9.84
C THR A 130 -10.37 13.68 8.57
N ILE A 131 -9.46 14.07 7.67
CA ILE A 131 -9.19 13.33 6.41
C ILE A 131 -8.70 11.92 6.72
N GLY A 132 -7.75 11.76 7.66
CA GLY A 132 -7.26 10.46 8.10
C GLY A 132 -8.36 9.59 8.70
N PHE A 133 -9.22 10.16 9.55
CA PHE A 133 -10.34 9.47 10.16
C PHE A 133 -11.39 9.01 9.14
N VAL A 134 -11.72 9.84 8.15
CA VAL A 134 -12.62 9.46 7.05
C VAL A 134 -12.02 8.31 6.22
N ALA A 135 -10.71 8.34 5.94
CA ALA A 135 -10.04 7.24 5.26
C ALA A 135 -10.11 5.93 6.09
N LEU A 136 -9.92 6.02 7.41
CA LEU A 136 -10.02 4.89 8.33
C LEU A 136 -11.44 4.32 8.38
N LEU A 137 -12.49 5.15 8.46
CA LEU A 137 -13.88 4.70 8.38
C LEU A 137 -14.17 3.97 7.06
N GLY A 138 -13.62 4.46 5.95
CA GLY A 138 -13.65 3.77 4.66
C GLY A 138 -12.98 2.39 4.73
N LEU A 139 -11.78 2.29 5.31
CA LEU A 139 -11.11 0.99 5.50
C LEU A 139 -11.90 0.05 6.40
N ILE A 140 -12.52 0.55 7.47
CA ILE A 140 -13.38 -0.23 8.37
C ILE A 140 -14.57 -0.80 7.59
N ALA A 141 -15.23 0.01 6.75
CA ALA A 141 -16.33 -0.46 5.92
C ALA A 141 -15.90 -1.56 4.93
N LEU A 142 -14.71 -1.46 4.33
CA LEU A 142 -14.14 -2.50 3.47
C LEU A 142 -13.79 -3.77 4.26
N GLY A 143 -13.17 -3.62 5.44
CA GLY A 143 -12.82 -4.75 6.31
C GLY A 143 -14.05 -5.49 6.83
N ALA A 144 -15.07 -4.76 7.28
CA ALA A 144 -16.35 -5.31 7.74
C ALA A 144 -17.11 -6.06 6.63
N THR A 145 -16.81 -5.79 5.35
CA THR A 145 -17.40 -6.51 4.21
C THR A 145 -16.42 -7.46 3.53
N SER A 146 -15.27 -7.75 4.17
CA SER A 146 -14.22 -8.58 3.57
C SER A 146 -14.41 -10.09 3.79
N PHE A 147 -15.40 -10.58 4.52
CA PHE A 147 -15.59 -12.03 4.77
C PHE A 147 -16.48 -12.73 3.74
N ASP A 148 -16.31 -14.04 3.58
CA ASP A 148 -16.88 -14.79 2.45
C ASP A 148 -18.41 -14.70 2.38
N LYS A 149 -19.09 -14.70 3.54
CA LYS A 149 -20.55 -14.51 3.61
C LYS A 149 -20.97 -13.11 3.13
N ALA A 150 -20.23 -12.05 3.44
CA ALA A 150 -20.52 -10.70 2.94
C ALA A 150 -20.30 -10.60 1.43
N VAL A 151 -19.18 -11.15 0.93
CA VAL A 151 -18.87 -11.19 -0.51
C VAL A 151 -19.98 -11.89 -1.29
N ARG A 152 -20.43 -13.06 -0.82
CA ARG A 152 -21.54 -13.81 -1.44
C ARG A 152 -22.86 -13.06 -1.37
N LYS A 153 -23.22 -12.47 -0.21
CA LYS A 153 -24.49 -11.78 0.01
C LYS A 153 -24.63 -10.50 -0.84
N MET A 154 -23.54 -9.74 -1.01
CA MET A 154 -23.58 -8.44 -1.67
C MET A 154 -23.39 -8.51 -3.20
N GLY A 155 -22.74 -9.55 -3.72
CA GLY A 155 -22.53 -9.74 -5.15
C GLY A 155 -21.88 -8.52 -5.83
N ARG A 156 -22.55 -7.95 -6.84
CA ARG A 156 -22.03 -6.80 -7.61
C ARG A 156 -21.81 -5.54 -6.76
N ARG A 157 -22.64 -5.32 -5.73
CA ARG A 157 -22.51 -4.16 -4.82
C ARG A 157 -21.22 -4.21 -4.02
N TRP A 158 -20.72 -5.41 -3.69
CA TRP A 158 -19.42 -5.58 -3.03
C TRP A 158 -18.28 -5.00 -3.87
N THR A 159 -18.31 -5.28 -5.18
CA THR A 159 -17.29 -4.79 -6.11
C THR A 159 -17.37 -3.27 -6.25
N GLN A 160 -18.57 -2.69 -6.24
CA GLN A 160 -18.75 -1.23 -6.27
C GLN A 160 -18.19 -0.58 -4.99
N LEU A 161 -18.54 -1.11 -3.82
CA LEU A 161 -18.01 -0.64 -2.54
C LEU A 161 -16.49 -0.71 -2.50
N HIS A 162 -15.90 -1.84 -2.92
CA HIS A 162 -14.44 -2.02 -2.88
C HIS A 162 -13.67 -1.18 -3.91
N LYS A 163 -14.34 -0.48 -4.84
CA LYS A 163 -13.68 0.57 -5.63
C LYS A 163 -13.36 1.81 -4.78
N ALA A 164 -14.03 2.01 -3.64
CA ALA A 164 -13.71 3.09 -2.70
C ALA A 164 -12.26 2.99 -2.17
N ALA A 165 -11.61 1.82 -2.27
CA ALA A 165 -10.19 1.66 -1.93
C ALA A 165 -9.28 2.66 -2.66
N TYR A 166 -9.64 3.12 -3.87
CA TYR A 166 -8.88 4.15 -4.59
C TYR A 166 -8.99 5.52 -3.92
N SER A 167 -10.21 5.91 -3.55
CA SER A 167 -10.47 7.16 -2.83
C SER A 167 -9.86 7.13 -1.43
N ILE A 168 -9.97 6.00 -0.73
CA ILE A 168 -9.35 5.79 0.59
C ILE A 168 -7.83 5.92 0.50
N ALA A 169 -7.19 5.31 -0.49
CA ALA A 169 -5.74 5.44 -0.69
C ALA A 169 -5.34 6.89 -0.99
N PHE A 170 -6.12 7.60 -1.81
CA PHE A 170 -5.90 9.03 -2.05
C PHE A 170 -6.01 9.85 -0.76
N LEU A 171 -7.07 9.66 0.04
CA LEU A 171 -7.25 10.38 1.31
C LEU A 171 -6.14 10.05 2.31
N ALA A 172 -5.72 8.78 2.40
CA ALA A 172 -4.64 8.36 3.28
C ALA A 172 -3.30 9.01 2.89
N LEU A 173 -3.00 9.11 1.59
CA LEU A 173 -1.81 9.81 1.10
C LEU A 173 -1.89 11.31 1.34
N LEU A 174 -3.06 11.92 1.14
CA LEU A 174 -3.27 13.35 1.41
C LEU A 174 -3.11 13.67 2.91
N HIS A 175 -3.69 12.83 3.78
CA HIS A 175 -3.48 12.90 5.22
C HIS A 175 -1.98 12.81 5.56
N TYR A 176 -1.26 11.89 4.94
CA TYR A 176 0.17 11.72 5.16
C TYR A 176 0.98 12.94 4.74
N PHE A 177 0.68 13.54 3.58
CA PHE A 177 1.29 14.81 3.16
C PHE A 177 1.01 15.95 4.14
N LEU A 178 -0.24 16.12 4.58
CA LEU A 178 -0.62 17.20 5.50
C LEU A 178 -0.01 17.05 6.90
N GLN A 179 0.19 15.82 7.36
CA GLN A 179 0.86 15.55 8.63
C GLN A 179 2.38 15.70 8.53
N SER A 180 2.95 15.53 7.34
CA SER A 180 4.38 15.67 7.11
C SER A 180 4.79 17.15 7.23
N LYS A 181 5.92 17.40 7.91
CA LYS A 181 6.48 18.74 8.06
C LYS A 181 7.25 19.12 6.77
N ALA A 182 8.54 19.44 6.89
CA ALA A 182 9.35 19.82 5.73
C ALA A 182 9.79 18.62 4.86
N ASP A 183 9.95 17.44 5.47
CA ASP A 183 10.32 16.22 4.76
C ASP A 183 9.06 15.47 4.31
N VAL A 184 8.83 15.45 3.00
CA VAL A 184 7.72 14.74 2.37
C VAL A 184 8.20 13.60 1.47
N TYR A 185 9.42 13.10 1.69
CA TYR A 185 10.01 12.05 0.85
C TYR A 185 9.14 10.78 0.80
N ALA A 186 8.76 10.25 1.97
CA ALA A 186 7.95 9.04 2.09
C ALA A 186 6.54 9.17 1.48
N PRO A 187 5.72 10.20 1.80
CA PRO A 187 4.43 10.37 1.16
C PRO A 187 4.55 10.60 -0.34
N THR A 188 5.57 11.35 -0.81
CA THR A 188 5.81 11.56 -2.25
C THR A 188 6.10 10.24 -2.97
N LEU A 189 6.95 9.39 -2.39
CA LEU A 189 7.27 8.08 -2.96
C LEU A 189 6.03 7.20 -3.07
N LEU A 190 5.25 7.09 -1.99
CA LEU A 190 4.04 6.26 -1.98
C LEU A 190 2.95 6.81 -2.91
N THR A 191 2.84 8.14 -3.03
CA THR A 191 1.94 8.78 -4.00
C THR A 191 2.39 8.53 -5.43
N GLY A 192 3.69 8.58 -5.71
CA GLY A 192 4.20 8.24 -7.02
C GLY A 192 3.95 6.78 -7.40
N VAL A 193 4.11 5.84 -6.46
CA VAL A 193 3.70 4.44 -6.65
C VAL A 193 2.19 4.32 -6.87
N PHE A 194 1.37 5.05 -6.11
CA PHE A 194 -0.07 5.09 -6.33
C PHE A 194 -0.43 5.61 -7.74
N VAL A 195 0.20 6.69 -8.19
CA VAL A 195 0.03 7.25 -9.55
C VAL A 195 0.44 6.23 -10.61
N LEU A 196 1.57 5.55 -10.44
CA LEU A 196 2.00 4.46 -11.33
C LEU A 196 0.93 3.37 -11.45
N LEU A 197 0.36 2.95 -10.31
CA LEU A 197 -0.70 1.96 -10.25
C LEU A 197 -2.02 2.46 -10.90
N MET A 198 -2.32 3.75 -10.81
CA MET A 198 -3.50 4.35 -11.45
C MET A 198 -3.32 4.50 -12.96
N LEU A 199 -2.16 4.96 -13.42
CA LEU A 199 -1.81 5.05 -14.84
C LEU A 199 -1.86 3.68 -15.51
N TYR A 200 -1.37 2.63 -14.84
CA TYR A 200 -1.55 1.25 -15.30
C TYR A 200 -3.04 0.89 -15.49
N ARG A 201 -3.91 1.25 -14.55
CA ARG A 201 -5.35 0.97 -14.67
C ARG A 201 -6.00 1.76 -15.79
N ILE A 202 -5.59 3.01 -15.99
CA ILE A 202 -6.03 3.85 -17.12
C ILE A 202 -5.61 3.19 -18.43
N ALA A 203 -4.37 2.70 -18.55
CA ALA A 203 -3.89 1.99 -19.73
C ALA A 203 -4.76 0.75 -20.04
N VAL A 204 -5.10 -0.05 -19.01
CA VAL A 204 -6.02 -1.19 -19.19
C VAL A 204 -7.42 -0.74 -19.60
N TRP A 205 -7.96 0.31 -18.96
CA TRP A 205 -9.28 0.83 -19.29
C TRP A 205 -9.35 1.37 -20.73
N ARG A 206 -8.26 1.98 -21.21
CA ARG A 206 -8.07 2.42 -22.61
C ARG A 206 -7.73 1.28 -23.57
N LYS A 207 -7.71 0.02 -23.09
CA LYS A 207 -7.38 -1.18 -23.88
C LYS A 207 -5.98 -1.14 -24.51
N LEU A 208 -5.04 -0.43 -23.92
CA LEU A 208 -3.64 -0.45 -24.35
C LEU A 208 -3.04 -1.84 -24.05
N PRO A 209 -2.09 -2.33 -24.88
CA PRO A 209 -1.46 -3.63 -24.68
C PRO A 209 -0.51 -3.58 -23.48
N ILE A 210 -1.02 -3.94 -22.30
CA ILE A 210 -0.24 -4.03 -21.05
C ILE A 210 0.80 -5.15 -21.06
N ASP A 211 0.72 -6.02 -22.07
CA ASP A 211 1.63 -7.07 -22.50
C ASP A 211 2.79 -6.53 -23.37
N ASN A 212 2.68 -5.33 -23.91
CA ASN A 212 3.79 -4.63 -24.54
C ASN A 212 4.71 -3.96 -23.49
N VAL A 213 6.02 -4.13 -23.64
CA VAL A 213 7.05 -3.50 -22.78
C VAL A 213 7.03 -1.98 -22.93
N LEU A 214 6.82 -1.46 -24.16
CA LEU A 214 6.78 -0.02 -24.42
C LEU A 214 5.64 0.67 -23.65
N THR A 215 4.48 0.03 -23.55
CA THR A 215 3.37 0.54 -22.72
C THR A 215 3.78 0.66 -21.26
N LEU A 216 4.52 -0.33 -20.73
CA LEU A 216 4.98 -0.31 -19.34
C LEU A 216 6.06 0.75 -19.10
N ILE A 217 6.98 0.92 -20.04
CA ILE A 217 7.98 1.99 -20.02
C ILE A 217 7.29 3.36 -20.03
N ALA A 218 6.34 3.58 -20.96
CA ALA A 218 5.60 4.84 -21.03
C ALA A 218 4.84 5.15 -19.74
N VAL A 219 4.18 4.14 -19.15
CA VAL A 219 3.49 4.27 -17.86
C VAL A 219 4.48 4.60 -16.73
N ALA A 220 5.66 3.96 -16.71
CA ALA A 220 6.70 4.23 -15.72
C ALA A 220 7.26 5.66 -15.82
N THR A 221 7.57 6.11 -17.04
CA THR A 221 8.07 7.47 -17.29
C THR A 221 7.03 8.52 -16.93
N LEU A 222 5.77 8.34 -17.34
CA LEU A 222 4.69 9.26 -16.98
C LEU A 222 4.48 9.32 -15.47
N ALA A 223 4.57 8.19 -14.76
CA ALA A 223 4.48 8.16 -13.31
C ALA A 223 5.64 8.90 -12.63
N ALA A 224 6.87 8.72 -13.11
CA ALA A 224 8.04 9.42 -12.60
C ALA A 224 7.90 10.94 -12.78
N CYS A 225 7.53 11.40 -13.98
CA CYS A 225 7.29 12.82 -14.26
C CYS A 225 6.16 13.39 -13.39
N ALA A 226 5.05 12.66 -13.25
CA ALA A 226 3.94 13.07 -12.39
C ALA A 226 4.35 13.13 -10.92
N THR A 227 5.21 12.22 -10.46
CA THR A 227 5.73 12.23 -9.08
C THR A 227 6.58 13.48 -8.84
N ALA A 228 7.50 13.81 -9.74
CA ALA A 228 8.31 15.01 -9.64
C ALA A 228 7.46 16.29 -9.67
N GLY A 229 6.44 16.33 -10.54
CA GLY A 229 5.51 17.46 -10.63
C GLY A 229 4.63 17.62 -9.39
N LEU A 230 4.14 16.52 -8.80
CA LEU A 230 3.37 16.54 -7.56
C LEU A 230 4.23 16.99 -6.37
N GLU A 231 5.47 16.51 -6.29
CA GLU A 231 6.42 16.96 -5.28
C GLU A 231 6.68 18.47 -5.39
N TYR A 232 6.97 18.95 -6.61
CA TYR A 232 7.14 20.37 -6.89
C TYR A 232 5.89 21.18 -6.48
N ALA A 233 4.71 20.73 -6.88
CA ALA A 233 3.46 21.41 -6.56
C ALA A 233 3.20 21.46 -5.05
N TRP A 234 3.51 20.39 -4.32
CA TRP A 234 3.40 20.39 -2.87
C TRP A 234 4.32 21.44 -2.24
N TYR A 235 5.60 21.46 -2.62
CA TYR A 235 6.54 22.45 -2.11
C TYR A 235 6.16 23.88 -2.51
N ALA A 236 5.65 24.10 -3.73
CA ALA A 236 5.27 25.42 -4.23
C ALA A 236 3.99 25.98 -3.60
N LEU A 237 3.02 25.11 -3.27
CA LEU A 237 1.68 25.54 -2.84
C LEU A 237 1.43 25.36 -1.35
N ALA A 238 1.98 24.32 -0.75
CA ALA A 238 1.71 23.93 0.63
C ALA A 238 2.86 24.24 1.58
N THR A 239 4.04 24.60 1.06
CA THR A 239 5.21 24.92 1.87
C THR A 239 5.80 26.28 1.48
N ASN A 240 6.52 26.92 2.40
CA ASN A 240 7.29 28.14 2.11
C ASN A 240 8.74 27.82 1.66
N LEU A 241 8.98 26.63 1.12
CA LEU A 241 10.31 26.16 0.71
C LEU A 241 10.53 26.34 -0.81
N PRO A 242 11.79 26.50 -1.27
CA PRO A 242 12.09 26.78 -2.67
C PRO A 242 11.85 25.54 -3.56
N ALA A 243 10.66 25.45 -4.15
CA ALA A 243 10.23 24.32 -4.98
C ALA A 243 11.15 24.05 -6.18
N GLU A 244 11.75 25.09 -6.77
CA GLU A 244 12.69 24.96 -7.90
C GLU A 244 13.97 24.20 -7.51
N ARG A 245 14.46 24.39 -6.28
CA ARG A 245 15.63 23.66 -5.75
C ARG A 245 15.28 22.19 -5.51
N VAL A 246 14.07 21.94 -5.01
CA VAL A 246 13.53 20.60 -4.81
C VAL A 246 13.39 19.87 -6.16
N PHE A 247 12.84 20.54 -7.18
CA PHE A 247 12.66 19.96 -8.50
C PHE A 247 13.99 19.66 -9.19
N SER A 248 14.92 20.62 -9.20
CA SER A 248 16.26 20.44 -9.78
C SER A 248 17.05 19.31 -9.11
N ALA A 249 16.79 19.00 -7.84
CA ALA A 249 17.40 17.86 -7.15
C ALA A 249 17.07 16.49 -7.80
N ASN A 250 15.99 16.37 -8.59
CA ASN A 250 15.68 15.15 -9.33
C ASN A 250 16.72 14.82 -10.42
N PHE A 251 17.56 15.79 -10.81
CA PHE A 251 18.60 15.61 -11.82
C PHE A 251 20.00 15.48 -11.20
N SER A 252 20.12 15.60 -9.88
CA SER A 252 21.39 15.45 -9.18
C SER A 252 21.60 14.01 -8.72
N LEU A 253 22.69 13.39 -9.18
CA LEU A 253 23.13 12.07 -8.71
C LEU A 253 24.07 12.15 -7.49
N ALA A 254 24.36 13.37 -7.01
CA ALA A 254 25.31 13.58 -5.92
C ALA A 254 24.76 13.21 -4.53
N TYR A 255 23.45 13.01 -4.41
CA TYR A 255 22.76 12.75 -3.14
C TYR A 255 21.83 11.54 -3.25
N THR A 256 21.00 11.33 -2.21
CA THR A 256 19.96 10.31 -2.21
C THR A 256 19.00 10.49 -3.39
N TRP A 257 18.68 9.38 -4.06
CA TRP A 257 17.74 9.41 -5.17
C TRP A 257 16.38 9.89 -4.73
N ARG A 258 15.84 10.85 -5.47
CA ARG A 258 14.53 11.46 -5.21
C ARG A 258 13.40 10.46 -5.46
N PRO A 259 12.21 10.68 -4.86
CA PRO A 259 11.07 9.78 -5.02
C PRO A 259 10.69 9.49 -6.48
N ALA A 260 10.74 10.49 -7.36
CA ALA A 260 10.42 10.30 -8.78
C ALA A 260 11.35 9.31 -9.48
N ILE A 261 12.65 9.31 -9.13
CA ILE A 261 13.64 8.37 -9.65
C ILE A 261 13.28 6.95 -9.22
N TRP A 262 12.98 6.74 -7.94
CA TRP A 262 12.57 5.42 -7.42
C TRP A 262 11.30 4.89 -8.08
N VAL A 263 10.32 5.75 -8.33
CA VAL A 263 9.07 5.38 -9.03
C VAL A 263 9.37 4.98 -10.47
N GLY A 264 10.22 5.75 -11.17
CA GLY A 264 10.67 5.43 -12.52
C GLY A 264 11.42 4.10 -12.58
N VAL A 265 12.44 3.93 -11.73
CA VAL A 265 13.24 2.70 -11.64
C VAL A 265 12.35 1.50 -11.30
N GLY A 266 11.45 1.61 -10.34
CA GLY A 266 10.51 0.55 -9.98
C GLY A 266 9.58 0.17 -11.13
N GLY A 267 9.04 1.16 -11.85
CA GLY A 267 8.20 0.92 -13.03
C GLY A 267 8.96 0.26 -14.19
N LEU A 268 10.18 0.71 -14.46
CA LEU A 268 11.06 0.13 -15.48
C LEU A 268 11.50 -1.29 -15.10
N ALA A 269 11.77 -1.55 -13.81
CA ALA A 269 12.08 -2.88 -13.30
C ALA A 269 10.93 -3.87 -13.55
N VAL A 270 9.67 -3.44 -13.43
CA VAL A 270 8.51 -4.27 -13.81
C VAL A 270 8.52 -4.62 -15.29
N ALA A 271 8.86 -3.66 -16.16
CA ALA A 271 8.99 -3.91 -17.60
C ALA A 271 10.12 -4.90 -17.90
N GLY A 272 11.28 -4.75 -17.25
CA GLY A 272 12.42 -5.66 -17.36
C GLY A 272 12.13 -7.07 -16.86
N LEU A 273 11.52 -7.21 -15.67
CA LEU A 273 11.13 -8.50 -15.10
C LEU A 273 10.18 -9.28 -16.03
N LYS A 274 9.29 -8.58 -16.72
CA LYS A 274 8.39 -9.21 -17.68
C LYS A 274 9.12 -9.79 -18.89
N ILE A 275 10.15 -9.09 -19.39
CA ILE A 275 11.01 -9.62 -20.47
C ILE A 275 11.68 -10.91 -20.00
N LEU A 276 12.21 -10.92 -18.77
CA LEU A 276 12.84 -12.10 -18.18
C LEU A 276 11.87 -13.28 -18.04
N VAL A 277 10.64 -13.04 -17.56
CA VAL A 277 9.59 -14.07 -17.45
C VAL A 277 9.20 -14.61 -18.83
N TRP A 278 9.12 -13.75 -19.85
CA TRP A 278 8.84 -14.18 -21.21
C TRP A 278 9.98 -15.03 -21.80
N ALA A 279 11.23 -14.59 -21.64
CA ALA A 279 12.41 -15.29 -22.16
C ALA A 279 12.56 -16.68 -21.53
N THR A 280 12.44 -16.78 -20.20
CA THR A 280 12.50 -18.06 -19.48
C THR A 280 11.37 -19.01 -19.87
N GLY A 281 10.16 -18.49 -20.09
CA GLY A 281 9.02 -19.26 -20.58
C GLY A 281 9.27 -19.90 -21.96
N GLN A 282 9.93 -19.19 -22.88
CA GLN A 282 10.30 -19.76 -24.18
C GLN A 282 11.35 -20.86 -24.06
N THR A 283 12.37 -20.66 -23.23
CA THR A 283 13.44 -21.66 -23.03
C THR A 283 12.89 -22.98 -22.48
N ILE A 284 11.99 -22.92 -21.48
CA ILE A 284 11.34 -24.12 -20.92
C ILE A 284 10.44 -24.79 -21.97
N GLY A 285 9.75 -24.00 -22.80
CA GLY A 285 8.93 -24.53 -23.89
C GLY A 285 9.74 -25.34 -24.91
N ARG A 286 10.91 -24.80 -25.31
CA ARG A 286 11.83 -25.48 -26.25
C ARG A 286 12.42 -26.77 -25.69
N LEU A 287 12.76 -26.79 -24.40
CA LEU A 287 13.28 -27.99 -23.73
C LEU A 287 12.24 -29.11 -23.58
N LYS A 288 10.94 -28.79 -23.59
CA LYS A 288 9.87 -29.80 -23.52
C LYS A 288 9.46 -30.34 -24.90
N SER A 289 9.84 -29.64 -25.98
CA SER A 289 9.57 -30.04 -27.36
C SER A 289 10.74 -30.73 -28.06
N ALA A 290 11.88 -30.85 -27.37
CA ALA A 290 13.06 -31.61 -27.78
C ALA A 290 13.09 -32.94 -27.03
#